data_AF-A0A3N5G2N3-F1
#
_entry.id   AF-A0A3N5G2N3-F1
#
_cell.length_a   1.000
_cell.length_b   1.000
_cell.length_c   1.000
_cell.angle_alpha   90.00
_cell.angle_beta   90.00
_cell.angle_gamma   90.00
#
_symmetry.space_group_name_H-M   'P 1'
#
loop_
_entity.id
_entity.type
_entity.pdbx_description
1 polymer ?
#
loop_
_entity_poly.entity_id
_entity_poly.type
_entity_poly.pdbx_seq_one_letter_code
_entity_poly.pdbx_strand_id
1 'polypeptide(L)'
;MTTIDLTIHPDRRKRAIQRARERNIIIPTYAQMKDPAKIPAKVKEELAKIGLWDIHPRNLFRISWKNEPKASGGGFGGVNYLELPPALTGVPARIIVLVGKWFP
;
A
#
# COMPACT_ATOMS: atom_id res chain seq x y z
N MET A 1 22.10 18.89 -9.30
CA MET A 1 20.80 18.25 -9.01
C MET A 1 20.71 17.02 -9.88
N THR A 2 20.57 15.83 -9.29
CA THR A 2 20.40 14.59 -10.04
C THR A 2 18.94 14.52 -10.52
N THR A 3 18.71 14.71 -11.82
CA THR A 3 17.39 14.56 -12.45
C THR A 3 17.01 13.09 -12.57
N ILE A 4 15.77 12.76 -12.24
CA ILE A 4 15.23 11.41 -12.44
C ILE A 4 15.08 11.18 -13.96
N ASP A 5 15.73 10.16 -14.49
CA ASP A 5 15.56 9.75 -15.88
C ASP A 5 14.19 9.07 -16.07
N LEU A 6 13.32 9.70 -16.87
CA LEU A 6 11.99 9.21 -17.19
C LEU A 6 11.91 8.58 -18.59
N THR A 7 13.05 8.24 -19.19
CA THR A 7 13.12 7.61 -20.51
C THR A 7 12.30 6.32 -20.53
N ILE A 8 11.34 6.26 -21.46
CA ILE A 8 10.51 5.08 -21.66
C ILE A 8 11.20 4.18 -22.68
N HIS A 9 11.54 2.97 -22.26
CA HIS A 9 12.05 1.92 -23.15
C HIS A 9 10.89 1.02 -23.63
N PRO A 10 10.42 1.15 -24.89
CA PRO A 10 9.21 0.47 -25.35
C PRO A 10 9.28 -1.06 -25.25
N ASP A 11 10.43 -1.65 -25.60
CA ASP A 11 10.62 -3.11 -25.56
C ASP A 11 10.59 -3.66 -24.13
N ARG A 12 11.18 -2.93 -23.17
CA ARG A 12 11.15 -3.30 -21.75
C ARG A 12 9.73 -3.22 -21.21
N ARG A 13 9.01 -2.15 -21.56
CA ARG A 13 7.59 -1.97 -21.18
C ARG A 13 6.71 -3.08 -21.75
N LYS A 14 6.88 -3.45 -23.02
CA LYS A 14 6.14 -4.54 -23.66
C LYS A 14 6.31 -5.86 -22.91
N ARG A 15 7.55 -6.23 -22.56
CA ARG A 15 7.85 -7.44 -21.77
C ARG A 15 7.25 -7.39 -20.36
N ALA A 16 7.27 -6.24 -19.71
CA ALA A 16 6.66 -6.06 -18.39
C ALA A 16 5.13 -6.22 -18.44
N ILE A 17 4.47 -5.64 -19.44
CA ILE A 17 3.02 -5.79 -19.66
C ILE A 17 2.66 -7.25 -19.91
N GLN A 18 3.43 -7.95 -20.74
CA GLN A 18 3.22 -9.37 -21.01
C GLN A 18 3.29 -10.20 -19.73
N ARG A 19 4.36 -10.02 -18.92
CA ARG A 19 4.52 -10.72 -17.64
C ARG A 19 3.40 -10.41 -16.65
N ALA A 20 2.96 -9.16 -16.60
CA ALA A 20 1.84 -8.77 -15.75
C ALA A 20 0.55 -9.49 -16.16
N ARG A 21 0.27 -9.61 -17.46
CA ARG A 21 -0.89 -10.36 -17.96
C ARG A 21 -0.78 -11.86 -17.65
N GLU A 22 0.35 -12.48 -17.94
CA GLU A 22 0.61 -13.92 -17.70
C GLU A 22 0.42 -14.30 -16.23
N ARG A 23 0.85 -13.43 -15.31
CA ARG A 23 0.74 -13.64 -13.85
C ARG A 23 -0.51 -13.00 -13.24
N ASN A 24 -1.43 -12.50 -14.08
CA ASN A 24 -2.64 -11.79 -13.67
C ASN A 24 -2.35 -10.62 -12.70
N ILE A 25 -1.22 -9.92 -12.80
CA ILE A 25 -0.87 -8.80 -11.91
C ILE A 25 -1.66 -7.55 -12.31
N ILE A 26 -2.43 -7.03 -11.36
CA ILE A 26 -3.13 -5.74 -11.50
C ILE A 26 -2.34 -4.71 -10.68
N ILE A 27 -1.83 -3.68 -11.35
CA ILE A 27 -1.04 -2.61 -10.73
C ILE A 27 -2.00 -1.50 -10.30
N PRO A 28 -2.01 -1.07 -9.03
CA PRO A 28 -2.82 0.05 -8.59
C PRO A 28 -2.31 1.36 -9.16
N THR A 29 -3.22 2.31 -9.34
CA THR A 29 -2.83 3.71 -9.60
C THR A 29 -2.37 4.37 -8.30
N TYR A 30 -1.54 5.41 -8.39
CA TYR A 30 -1.20 6.22 -7.21
C TYR A 30 -2.43 6.82 -6.51
N ALA A 31 -3.48 7.13 -7.27
CA ALA A 31 -4.75 7.61 -6.72
C ALA A 31 -5.41 6.56 -5.82
N GLN A 32 -5.36 5.28 -6.21
CA GLN A 32 -5.87 4.17 -5.42
C GLN A 32 -4.99 3.85 -4.20
N MET A 33 -3.66 3.96 -4.33
CA MET A 33 -2.74 3.77 -3.19
C MET A 33 -2.91 4.86 -2.13
N LYS A 34 -3.11 6.12 -2.56
CA LYS A 34 -3.38 7.26 -1.68
C LYS A 34 -4.77 7.16 -1.03
N ASP A 35 -5.76 6.72 -1.79
CA ASP A 35 -7.15 6.62 -1.38
C ASP A 35 -7.75 5.23 -1.68
N PRO A 36 -7.72 4.31 -0.70
CA PRO A 36 -8.27 2.98 -0.86
C PRO A 36 -9.77 2.94 -1.18
N ALA A 37 -10.51 4.03 -0.97
CA ALA A 37 -11.92 4.11 -1.37
C ALA A 37 -12.07 3.93 -2.89
N LYS A 38 -11.09 4.38 -3.69
CA LYS A 38 -11.07 4.30 -5.16
C LYS A 38 -10.71 2.93 -5.72
N ILE A 39 -10.37 1.97 -4.86
CA ILE A 39 -10.08 0.59 -5.27
C ILE A 39 -11.41 -0.09 -5.67
N PRO A 40 -11.49 -0.78 -6.82
CA PRO A 40 -12.68 -1.51 -7.23
C PRO A 40 -13.14 -2.53 -6.19
N ALA A 41 -14.46 -2.68 -6.00
CA ALA A 41 -15.04 -3.58 -5.00
C ALA A 41 -14.52 -5.02 -5.13
N LYS A 42 -14.47 -5.54 -6.36
CA LYS A 42 -13.94 -6.88 -6.66
C LYS A 42 -12.52 -7.11 -6.09
N VAL A 43 -11.65 -6.11 -6.14
CA VAL A 43 -10.29 -6.22 -5.61
C VAL A 43 -10.31 -6.25 -4.08
N LYS A 44 -11.17 -5.45 -3.44
CA LYS A 44 -11.35 -5.47 -1.98
C LYS A 44 -11.89 -6.83 -1.49
N GLU A 45 -12.81 -7.42 -2.24
CA GLU A 45 -13.34 -8.77 -1.96
C GLU A 45 -12.28 -9.86 -2.12
N GLU A 46 -11.42 -9.78 -3.14
CA GLU A 46 -10.27 -10.69 -3.28
C GLU A 46 -9.31 -10.54 -2.09
N LEU A 47 -9.00 -9.31 -1.68
CA LEU A 47 -8.13 -9.00 -0.53
C LEU A 47 -8.66 -9.55 0.80
N ALA A 48 -9.98 -9.69 0.94
CA ALA A 48 -10.59 -10.28 2.14
C ALA A 48 -10.21 -11.76 2.34
N LYS A 49 -9.70 -12.42 1.31
CA LYS A 49 -9.28 -13.84 1.33
C LYS A 49 -7.75 -14.01 1.37
N ILE A 50 -6.99 -12.93 1.39
CA ILE A 50 -5.54 -12.91 1.24
C ILE A 50 -4.91 -12.33 2.51
N GLY A 51 -3.89 -13.02 3.04
CA GLY A 51 -3.07 -12.54 4.14
C GLY A 51 -2.30 -11.28 3.77
N LEU A 52 -2.15 -10.36 4.72
CA LEU A 52 -1.46 -9.08 4.52
C LEU A 52 -0.01 -9.29 4.03
N TRP A 53 0.65 -10.33 4.55
CA TRP A 53 2.05 -10.67 4.30
C TRP A 53 2.24 -11.73 3.23
N ASP A 54 1.16 -12.21 2.60
CA ASP A 54 1.25 -13.23 1.57
C ASP A 54 1.91 -12.66 0.31
N ILE A 55 2.71 -13.48 -0.37
CA ILE A 55 3.31 -13.15 -1.67
C ILE A 55 2.25 -13.27 -2.76
N HIS A 56 1.31 -12.32 -2.78
CA HIS A 56 0.20 -12.29 -3.72
C HIS A 56 0.09 -10.93 -4.44
N PRO A 57 -0.09 -10.87 -5.78
CA PRO A 57 -0.12 -9.60 -6.52
C PRO A 57 -1.15 -8.58 -6.05
N ARG A 58 -2.27 -9.01 -5.45
CA ARG A 58 -3.30 -8.09 -4.94
C ARG A 58 -2.79 -7.26 -3.77
N ASN A 59 -1.81 -7.73 -3.00
CA ASN A 59 -1.22 -6.94 -1.92
C ASN A 59 -0.50 -5.66 -2.41
N LEU A 60 -0.26 -5.49 -3.72
CA LEU A 60 0.15 -4.20 -4.29
C LEU A 60 -0.85 -3.07 -3.96
N PHE A 61 -2.15 -3.38 -3.85
CA PHE A 61 -3.19 -2.43 -3.45
C PHE A 61 -3.13 -2.05 -1.96
N ARG A 62 -2.36 -2.79 -1.15
CA ARG A 62 -2.15 -2.55 0.28
C ARG A 62 -0.87 -1.78 0.61
N ILE A 63 -0.13 -1.27 -0.39
CA ILE A 63 1.01 -0.36 -0.18
C ILE A 63 0.49 1.02 0.26
N SER A 64 0.04 1.10 1.50
CA SER A 64 -0.62 2.26 2.11
C SER A 64 -0.62 2.13 3.64
N TRP A 65 -0.60 3.25 4.36
CA TRP A 65 -0.69 3.27 5.85
C TRP A 65 -2.09 2.99 6.40
N LYS A 66 -3.07 2.86 5.50
CA LYS A 66 -4.51 2.79 5.79
C LYS A 66 -5.05 1.36 5.86
N ASN A 67 -4.19 0.34 5.96
CA ASN A 67 -4.67 -1.03 6.10
C ASN A 67 -5.36 -1.23 7.45
N GLU A 68 -6.44 -2.02 7.48
CA GLU A 68 -7.00 -2.45 8.75
C GLU A 68 -5.97 -3.30 9.52
N PRO A 69 -5.81 -3.14 10.85
CA PRO A 69 -4.80 -3.85 11.64
C PRO A 69 -5.15 -5.33 11.88
N LYS A 70 -5.31 -6.09 10.79
CA LYS A 70 -5.61 -7.52 10.77
C LYS A 70 -4.60 -8.24 9.88
N ALA A 71 -4.11 -9.38 10.35
CA ALA A 71 -3.13 -10.18 9.62
C ALA A 71 -3.69 -10.83 8.35
N SER A 72 -4.99 -11.13 8.31
CA SER A 72 -5.68 -11.69 7.15
C SER A 72 -7.08 -11.13 7.02
N GLY A 73 -7.53 -10.97 5.77
CA GLY A 73 -8.88 -10.50 5.43
C GLY A 73 -9.22 -9.06 5.82
N GLY A 74 -8.24 -8.27 6.26
CA GLY A 74 -8.44 -6.87 6.64
C GLY A 74 -8.80 -5.98 5.46
N GLY A 75 -9.71 -5.04 5.68
CA GLY A 75 -10.04 -4.00 4.70
C GLY A 75 -9.07 -2.82 4.78
N PHE A 76 -9.64 -1.62 4.71
CA PHE A 76 -8.93 -0.36 4.85
C PHE A 76 -9.65 0.52 5.88
N GLY A 77 -8.90 1.38 6.56
CA GLY A 77 -9.39 2.32 7.57
C GLY A 77 -8.55 3.59 7.63
N GLY A 78 -8.42 4.15 8.84
CA GLY A 78 -7.53 5.27 9.11
C GLY A 78 -6.05 4.90 9.03
N VAL A 79 -5.18 5.90 9.13
CA VAL A 79 -3.74 5.67 9.28
C VAL A 79 -3.49 4.97 10.62
N ASN A 80 -2.69 3.91 10.63
CA ASN A 80 -2.27 3.28 11.87
C ASN A 80 -1.14 4.12 12.49
N TYR A 81 -1.43 4.82 13.58
CA TYR A 81 -0.45 5.62 14.31
C TYR A 81 -0.68 5.60 15.82
N LEU A 82 0.37 5.93 16.56
CA LEU A 82 0.32 6.26 17.98
C LEU A 82 0.73 7.72 18.14
N GLU A 83 0.13 8.42 19.10
CA GLU A 83 0.53 9.76 19.50
C GLU A 83 1.18 9.67 20.88
N LEU A 84 2.42 10.17 21.00
CA LEU A 84 3.14 10.15 22.26
C LEU A 84 2.83 11.42 23.05
N PRO A 85 2.28 11.32 24.28
CA PRO A 85 1.87 12.50 25.05
C PRO A 85 3.09 13.24 25.62
N PRO A 86 2.99 14.56 25.85
CA PRO A 86 4.03 15.34 26.52
C PRO A 86 4.45 14.78 27.89
N ALA A 87 3.54 14.14 28.62
CA ALA A 87 3.84 13.49 29.91
C ALA A 87 4.83 12.32 29.78
N LEU A 88 4.94 11.71 28.59
CA LEU A 88 5.90 10.66 28.28
C LEU A 88 7.18 11.23 27.66
N THR A 89 7.05 12.24 26.80
CA THR A 89 8.15 12.72 25.94
C THR A 89 8.93 13.89 26.55
N GLY A 90 8.34 14.61 27.51
CA GLY A 90 8.94 15.79 28.14
C GLY A 90 8.98 17.05 27.25
N VAL A 91 8.35 17.02 26.06
CA VAL A 91 8.39 18.13 25.09
C VAL A 91 6.99 18.55 24.64
N PRO A 92 6.76 19.83 24.29
CA PRO A 92 5.47 20.31 23.78
C PRO A 92 5.22 19.91 22.31
N ALA A 93 6.25 19.45 21.58
CA ALA A 93 6.13 19.03 20.20
C ALA A 93 5.23 17.79 20.08
N ARG A 94 4.34 17.79 19.07
CA ARG A 94 3.44 16.67 18.79
C ARG A 94 4.20 15.55 18.07
N ILE A 95 4.34 14.39 18.71
CA ILE A 95 5.10 13.25 18.18
C ILE A 95 4.14 12.13 17.75
N ILE A 96 4.14 11.83 16.45
CA ILE A 96 3.33 10.76 15.84
C ILE A 96 4.24 9.62 15.40
N VAL A 97 3.91 8.40 15.82
CA VAL A 97 4.61 7.17 15.43
C VAL A 97 3.73 6.40 14.46
N LEU A 98 4.18 6.22 13.22
CA LEU A 98 3.50 5.38 12.24
C LEU A 98 3.74 3.90 12.53
N VAL A 99 2.67 3.10 12.53
CA VAL A 99 2.74 1.67 12.84
C VAL A 99 3.05 0.88 11.57
N GLY A 100 4.35 0.61 11.34
CA GLY A 100 4.86 -0.14 10.18
C GLY A 100 4.38 -1.59 10.07
N LYS A 101 3.92 -2.19 11.16
CA LYS A 101 3.42 -3.59 11.19
C LYS A 101 2.27 -3.84 10.21
N TRP A 102 1.52 -2.82 9.82
CA TRP A 102 0.39 -2.97 8.91
C TRP A 102 0.67 -2.42 7.51
N PHE A 103 1.93 -2.12 7.19
CA PHE A 103 2.39 -1.68 5.88
C PHE A 103 3.20 -2.82 5.22
N PRO A 104 2.62 -3.55 4.25
CA PRO A 104 3.25 -4.69 3.60
C PRO A 104 4.31 -4.28 2.54
#